data_AF-A0A8C3MFG6-F1
#
_entry.id   AF-A0A8C3MFG6-F1
#
_cell.length_a   1.000
_cell.length_b   1.000
_cell.length_c   1.000
_cell.angle_alpha   90.00
_cell.angle_beta   90.00
_cell.angle_gamma   90.00
#
_symmetry.space_group_name_H-M   'P 1'
#
loop_
_entity.id
_entity.type
_entity.pdbx_description
1 polymer ?
#
loop_
_entity_poly.entity_id
_entity_poly.type
_entity_poly.pdbx_seq_one_letter_code
_entity_poly.pdbx_strand_id
1 'polypeptide(L)'
;MADDSQRNFRSVYYEKVGFRGVEEKKSLEILLKDDRLDIEKLCTFSQRFPLPSMYRILVWKVLLGIIPPHHESHALVMKYRKEQYWDIHHALRVIRFINDSTPQVDVFLRIHQLESGKLPRNVAFPLEPEDEVFLAIAKAMEEMVEDPIECYWLVSCFVNQLNSKHKDSLQQLPKVLEQYLNIEDNRLLMHLKACAAMSKLPYDLWFKKCFAGCLPESSLQRVWDKVISGSCKILVFVAVEILLTFKMKIIALNSAEKITQFLENIPQDNTDAIVSKAVDLWRTHCGTPAHSV
;
A
#
# COMPACT_ATOMS: atom_id res chain seq x y z
N MET A 1 -42.30 8.21 -13.04
CA MET A 1 -41.82 6.84 -12.76
C MET A 1 -41.77 6.10 -14.08
N ALA A 2 -40.59 6.04 -14.71
CA ALA A 2 -40.33 5.15 -15.83
C ALA A 2 -38.81 4.93 -15.94
N ASP A 3 -38.45 3.67 -15.72
CA ASP A 3 -37.30 2.94 -16.26
C ASP A 3 -35.87 3.29 -15.82
N ASP A 4 -35.48 2.76 -14.66
CA ASP A 4 -34.08 2.63 -14.21
C ASP A 4 -33.59 1.17 -14.37
N SER A 5 -34.11 0.43 -15.37
CA SER A 5 -33.91 -1.02 -15.51
C SER A 5 -32.83 -1.44 -16.53
N GLN A 6 -32.01 -0.52 -17.04
CA GLN A 6 -30.77 -0.88 -17.73
C GLN A 6 -29.62 -1.09 -16.74
N ARG A 7 -29.75 -2.09 -15.86
CA ARG A 7 -28.56 -2.74 -15.30
C ARG A 7 -27.76 -3.27 -16.49
N ASN A 8 -26.63 -2.61 -16.74
CA ASN A 8 -25.80 -2.71 -17.93
C ASN A 8 -25.58 -4.20 -18.33
N PHE A 9 -26.39 -4.73 -19.25
CA PHE A 9 -26.34 -6.14 -19.65
C PHE A 9 -24.94 -6.58 -20.09
N ARG A 10 -24.14 -5.63 -20.59
CA ARG A 10 -22.74 -5.82 -20.97
C ARG A 10 -21.85 -6.13 -19.77
N SER A 11 -21.99 -5.41 -18.65
CA SER A 11 -21.17 -5.66 -17.46
C SER A 11 -21.43 -7.05 -16.88
N VAL A 12 -22.69 -7.46 -16.81
CA VAL A 12 -23.10 -8.80 -16.37
C VAL A 12 -22.60 -9.89 -17.32
N TYR A 13 -22.60 -9.65 -18.64
CA TYR A 13 -22.06 -10.59 -19.62
C TYR A 13 -20.54 -10.74 -19.46
N TYR A 14 -19.81 -9.63 -19.40
CA TYR A 14 -18.35 -9.64 -19.19
C TYR A 14 -17.96 -10.30 -17.86
N GLU A 15 -18.72 -10.06 -16.80
CA GLU A 15 -18.53 -10.70 -15.50
C GLU A 15 -18.76 -12.23 -15.56
N LYS A 16 -19.78 -12.68 -16.32
CA LYS A 16 -20.06 -14.12 -16.54
C LYS A 16 -19.04 -14.82 -17.43
N VAL A 17 -18.45 -14.13 -18.40
CA VAL A 17 -17.44 -14.70 -19.32
C VAL A 17 -15.99 -14.50 -18.82
N GLY A 18 -15.79 -14.03 -17.59
CA GLY A 18 -14.47 -13.90 -16.95
C GLY A 18 -13.71 -12.60 -17.22
N PHE A 19 -14.31 -11.65 -17.94
CA PHE A 19 -13.75 -10.32 -18.20
C PHE A 19 -14.22 -9.30 -17.14
N ARG A 20 -13.79 -9.48 -15.88
CA ARG A 20 -13.99 -8.45 -14.85
C ARG A 20 -13.09 -7.24 -15.13
N GLY A 21 -13.55 -6.01 -14.90
CA GLY A 21 -12.68 -4.82 -14.96
C GLY A 21 -12.66 -4.05 -16.29
N VAL A 22 -13.38 -4.49 -17.34
CA VAL A 22 -13.30 -3.86 -18.67
C VAL A 22 -13.92 -2.47 -18.71
N GLU A 23 -15.04 -2.27 -18.00
CA GLU A 23 -15.69 -0.97 -17.92
C GLU A 23 -14.87 -0.03 -17.03
N GLU A 24 -14.33 -0.53 -15.92
CA GLU A 24 -13.45 0.20 -15.01
C GLU A 24 -12.18 0.69 -15.69
N LYS A 25 -11.55 -0.18 -16.51
CA LYS A 25 -10.37 0.20 -17.31
C LYS A 25 -10.71 1.34 -18.28
N LYS A 26 -11.82 1.25 -19.01
CA LYS A 26 -12.26 2.31 -19.93
C LYS A 26 -12.56 3.61 -19.20
N SER A 27 -13.19 3.54 -18.02
CA SER A 27 -13.43 4.72 -17.18
C SER A 27 -12.12 5.38 -16.75
N LEU A 28 -11.11 4.61 -16.35
CA LEU A 28 -9.79 5.17 -16.03
C LEU A 28 -9.11 5.77 -17.27
N GLU A 29 -9.19 5.11 -18.42
CA GLU A 29 -8.65 5.64 -19.68
C GLU A 29 -9.28 6.97 -20.08
N ILE A 30 -10.56 7.20 -19.76
CA ILE A 30 -11.20 8.50 -19.97
C ILE A 30 -10.57 9.55 -19.06
N LEU A 31 -10.38 9.25 -17.76
CA LEU A 31 -9.73 10.17 -16.82
C LEU A 31 -8.29 10.50 -17.21
N LEU A 32 -7.58 9.53 -17.79
CA LEU A 32 -6.18 9.69 -18.20
C LEU A 32 -5.99 10.43 -19.53
N LYS A 33 -7.07 10.73 -20.27
CA LYS A 33 -7.01 11.50 -21.52
C LYS A 33 -7.06 13.01 -21.32
N ASP A 34 -7.43 13.47 -20.12
CA ASP A 34 -7.52 14.90 -19.84
C ASP A 34 -6.14 15.56 -19.90
N ASP A 35 -6.07 16.77 -20.48
CA ASP A 35 -4.80 17.52 -20.59
C ASP A 35 -4.17 17.78 -19.21
N ARG A 36 -5.05 17.99 -18.23
CA ARG A 36 -4.74 18.10 -16.81
C ARG A 36 -5.53 17.02 -16.07
N LEU A 37 -4.82 16.06 -15.50
CA LEU A 37 -5.38 14.97 -14.72
C LEU A 37 -6.09 15.48 -13.46
N ASP A 38 -7.32 15.03 -13.28
CA ASP A 38 -8.12 15.30 -12.09
C ASP A 38 -7.71 14.36 -10.93
N ILE A 39 -6.89 14.89 -10.01
CA ILE A 39 -6.37 14.15 -8.85
C ILE A 39 -7.49 13.62 -7.96
N GLU A 40 -8.59 14.35 -7.80
CA GLU A 40 -9.70 13.96 -6.94
C GLU A 40 -10.47 12.78 -7.53
N LYS A 41 -10.73 12.82 -8.84
CA LYS A 41 -11.33 11.69 -9.56
C LYS A 41 -10.41 10.47 -9.57
N LEU A 42 -9.10 10.65 -9.76
CA LEU A 42 -8.14 9.55 -9.68
C LEU A 42 -8.07 8.93 -8.28
N CYS A 43 -8.11 9.75 -7.21
CA CYS A 43 -8.23 9.26 -5.84
C CYS A 43 -9.53 8.44 -5.68
N THR A 44 -10.67 9.00 -6.07
CA THR A 44 -11.98 8.35 -5.93
C THR A 44 -12.05 7.04 -6.71
N PHE A 45 -11.54 7.02 -7.95
CA PHE A 45 -11.40 5.82 -8.74
C PHE A 45 -10.53 4.78 -8.03
N SER A 46 -9.35 5.17 -7.58
CA SER A 46 -8.38 4.29 -6.91
C SER A 46 -8.91 3.77 -5.57
N GLN A 47 -9.77 4.52 -4.87
CA GLN A 47 -10.47 4.05 -3.68
C GLN A 47 -11.54 3.03 -4.04
N ARG A 48 -12.30 3.26 -5.13
CA ARG A 48 -13.42 2.41 -5.52
C ARG A 48 -13.01 1.16 -6.29
N PHE A 49 -11.97 1.17 -7.09
CA PHE A 49 -11.60 0.06 -7.98
C PHE A 49 -10.12 -0.29 -7.85
N PRO A 50 -9.70 -1.53 -8.10
CA PRO A 50 -8.28 -1.85 -8.23
C PRO A 50 -7.74 -1.22 -9.53
N LEU A 51 -6.49 -0.74 -9.49
CA LEU A 51 -5.88 -0.15 -10.69
C LEU A 51 -5.54 -1.25 -11.72
N PRO A 52 -5.79 -1.04 -13.03
CA PRO A 52 -5.21 -1.87 -14.06
C PRO A 52 -3.67 -1.81 -14.01
N SER A 53 -2.99 -2.96 -14.11
CA SER A 53 -1.53 -3.03 -13.92
C SER A 53 -0.74 -2.07 -14.81
N MET A 54 -1.15 -1.92 -16.07
CA MET A 54 -0.51 -1.01 -17.04
C MET A 54 -0.58 0.48 -16.66
N TYR A 55 -1.51 0.88 -15.79
CA TYR A 55 -1.69 2.28 -15.37
C TYR A 55 -1.31 2.53 -13.91
N ARG A 56 -1.05 1.48 -13.13
CA ARG A 56 -0.79 1.59 -11.68
C ARG A 56 0.35 2.57 -11.39
N ILE A 57 1.49 2.38 -12.05
CA ILE A 57 2.69 3.20 -11.81
C ILE A 57 2.47 4.67 -12.20
N LEU A 58 1.78 4.91 -13.33
CA LEU A 58 1.42 6.27 -13.74
C LEU A 58 0.53 6.95 -12.69
N VAL A 59 -0.55 6.28 -12.28
CA VAL A 59 -1.50 6.83 -11.30
C VAL A 59 -0.82 7.05 -9.96
N TRP A 60 -0.01 6.12 -9.46
CA TRP A 60 0.73 6.29 -8.21
C TRP A 60 1.69 7.48 -8.27
N LYS A 61 2.44 7.65 -9.36
CA LYS A 61 3.33 8.82 -9.53
C LYS A 61 2.58 10.15 -9.47
N VAL A 62 1.39 10.21 -10.08
CA VAL A 62 0.52 11.40 -10.06
C VAL A 62 -0.02 11.64 -8.64
N LEU A 63 -0.57 10.61 -7.99
CA LEU A 63 -1.19 10.74 -6.66
C LEU A 63 -0.17 11.03 -5.54
N LEU A 64 1.06 10.54 -5.68
CA LEU A 64 2.17 10.83 -4.76
C LEU A 64 2.87 12.16 -5.07
N GLY A 65 2.50 12.86 -6.16
CA GLY A 65 3.11 14.13 -6.54
C GLY A 65 4.54 14.00 -7.07
N ILE A 66 4.94 12.82 -7.54
CA ILE A 66 6.23 12.60 -8.21
C ILE A 66 6.25 13.33 -9.55
N ILE A 67 5.12 13.24 -10.28
CA ILE A 67 4.85 14.00 -11.51
C ILE A 67 3.60 14.88 -11.33
N PRO A 68 3.53 16.04 -12.01
CA PRO A 68 2.40 16.95 -11.91
C PRO A 68 1.16 16.40 -12.63
N PRO A 69 -0.04 16.99 -12.43
CA PRO A 69 -1.24 16.58 -13.16
C PRO A 69 -1.22 16.92 -14.66
N HIS A 70 -0.33 17.80 -15.14
CA HIS A 70 -0.28 18.21 -16.54
C HIS A 70 0.60 17.23 -17.34
N HIS A 71 0.01 16.51 -18.29
CA HIS A 71 0.72 15.42 -19.00
C HIS A 71 1.96 15.89 -19.75
N GLU A 72 1.90 17.08 -20.33
CA GLU A 72 2.98 17.65 -21.14
C GLU A 72 4.27 17.82 -20.33
N SER A 73 4.14 17.98 -19.01
CA SER A 73 5.25 18.18 -18.10
C SER A 73 5.85 16.87 -17.57
N HIS A 74 5.20 15.72 -17.77
CA HIS A 74 5.63 14.44 -17.20
C HIS A 74 7.06 14.08 -17.62
N ALA A 75 7.37 14.17 -18.92
CA ALA A 75 8.69 13.81 -19.45
C ALA A 75 9.80 14.71 -18.88
N LEU A 76 9.55 16.03 -18.80
CA LEU A 76 10.49 16.99 -18.26
C LEU A 76 10.72 16.77 -16.76
N VAL A 77 9.67 16.57 -15.98
CA VAL A 77 9.80 16.32 -14.53
C VAL A 77 10.52 15.00 -14.28
N MET A 78 10.19 13.93 -15.01
CA MET A 78 10.90 12.65 -14.88
C MET A 78 12.39 12.75 -15.27
N LYS A 79 12.74 13.63 -16.21
CA LYS A 79 14.14 13.95 -16.51
C LYS A 79 14.86 14.53 -15.28
N TYR A 80 14.29 15.53 -14.61
CA TYR A 80 14.88 16.09 -13.39
C TYR A 80 14.98 15.07 -12.25
N ARG A 81 13.94 14.23 -12.08
CA ARG A 81 13.94 13.13 -11.09
C ARG A 81 15.05 12.11 -11.35
N LYS A 82 15.35 11.83 -12.62
CA LYS A 82 16.44 10.95 -13.05
C LYS A 82 17.81 11.59 -12.81
N GLU A 83 17.98 12.87 -13.14
CA GLU A 83 19.22 13.61 -12.89
C GLU A 83 19.53 13.63 -11.38
N GLN A 84 18.55 14.02 -10.56
CA GLN A 84 18.68 14.03 -9.09
C GLN A 84 19.09 12.66 -8.53
N TYR A 85 18.43 11.58 -8.98
CA TYR A 85 18.78 10.22 -8.56
C TYR A 85 20.25 9.90 -8.84
N TRP A 86 20.73 10.19 -10.06
CA TRP A 86 22.09 9.88 -10.46
C TRP A 86 23.15 10.76 -9.79
N ASP A 87 22.84 12.02 -9.51
CA ASP A 87 23.73 12.92 -8.78
C ASP A 87 24.02 12.39 -7.37
N ILE A 88 22.97 11.96 -6.66
CA ILE A 88 23.09 11.44 -5.29
C ILE A 88 23.73 10.05 -5.30
N HIS A 89 23.32 9.19 -6.24
CA HIS A 89 23.95 7.88 -6.44
C HIS A 89 25.46 8.03 -6.70
N HIS A 90 25.86 8.97 -7.56
CA HIS A 90 27.27 9.26 -7.82
C HIS A 90 27.99 9.75 -6.57
N ALA A 91 27.40 10.70 -5.83
CA ALA A 91 27.95 11.18 -4.57
C ALA A 91 28.22 10.03 -3.59
N LEU A 92 27.25 9.12 -3.41
CA LEU A 92 27.38 7.93 -2.55
C LEU A 92 28.50 6.98 -3.01
N ARG A 93 28.72 6.82 -4.32
CA ARG A 93 29.87 6.06 -4.84
C ARG A 93 31.19 6.74 -4.53
N VAL A 94 31.28 8.05 -4.70
CA VAL A 94 32.49 8.83 -4.42
C VAL A 94 32.89 8.71 -2.95
N ILE A 95 31.92 8.81 -2.03
CA ILE A 95 32.16 8.64 -0.59
C ILE A 95 32.16 7.17 -0.13
N ARG A 96 32.09 6.22 -1.07
CA ARG A 96 32.19 4.76 -0.86
C ARG A 96 31.12 4.17 0.06
N PHE A 97 29.93 4.76 0.08
CA PHE A 97 28.77 4.19 0.78
C PHE A 97 28.08 3.08 0.00
N ILE A 98 28.21 3.11 -1.33
CA ILE A 98 27.66 2.09 -2.23
C ILE A 98 28.71 1.68 -3.28
N ASN A 99 28.52 0.50 -3.85
CA ASN A 99 29.33 -0.07 -4.92
C ASN A 99 28.44 -0.96 -5.81
N ASP A 100 29.02 -1.56 -6.87
CA ASP A 100 28.26 -2.39 -7.82
C ASP A 100 27.68 -3.68 -7.21
N SER A 101 28.15 -4.09 -6.02
CA SER A 101 27.62 -5.25 -5.29
C SER A 101 26.57 -4.88 -4.24
N THR A 102 26.26 -3.60 -4.07
CA THR A 102 25.27 -3.13 -3.08
C THR A 102 23.87 -3.47 -3.60
N PRO A 103 23.04 -4.17 -2.81
CA PRO A 103 21.65 -4.45 -3.21
C PRO A 103 20.88 -3.17 -3.52
N GLN A 104 20.03 -3.24 -4.54
CA GLN A 104 19.33 -2.07 -5.07
C GLN A 104 18.44 -1.37 -4.02
N VAL A 105 17.75 -2.15 -3.16
CA VAL A 105 16.98 -1.60 -2.03
C VAL A 105 17.84 -0.89 -0.99
N ASP A 106 19.08 -1.34 -0.78
CA ASP A 106 20.02 -0.69 0.12
C ASP A 106 20.54 0.62 -0.51
N VAL A 107 20.75 0.64 -1.84
CA VAL A 107 21.05 1.87 -2.58
C VAL A 107 19.92 2.89 -2.39
N PHE A 108 18.65 2.48 -2.51
CA PHE A 108 17.51 3.37 -2.26
C PHE A 108 17.52 3.97 -0.86
N LEU A 109 17.80 3.14 0.17
CA LEU A 109 17.92 3.63 1.54
C LEU A 109 19.02 4.68 1.66
N ARG A 110 20.21 4.43 1.09
CA ARG A 110 21.33 5.38 1.18
C ARG A 110 21.04 6.69 0.46
N ILE A 111 20.38 6.65 -0.69
CA ILE A 111 19.93 7.86 -1.40
C ILE A 111 18.95 8.63 -0.51
N HIS A 112 17.94 7.97 0.06
CA HIS A 112 16.96 8.61 0.95
C HIS A 112 17.60 9.22 2.21
N GLN A 113 18.55 8.52 2.84
CA GLN A 113 19.28 9.02 3.99
C GLN A 113 20.13 10.25 3.66
N LEU A 114 20.78 10.26 2.49
CA LEU A 114 21.56 11.43 2.05
C LEU A 114 20.64 12.62 1.74
N GLU A 115 19.53 12.43 1.02
CA GLU A 115 18.56 13.50 0.73
C GLU A 115 17.93 14.10 2.00
N SER A 116 17.68 13.26 3.00
CA SER A 116 17.09 13.69 4.28
C SER A 116 18.11 14.23 5.29
N GLY A 117 19.40 14.27 4.94
CA GLY A 117 20.47 14.72 5.83
C GLY A 117 20.74 13.79 7.02
N LYS A 118 20.35 12.51 6.89
CA LYS A 118 20.46 11.46 7.92
C LYS A 118 21.47 10.36 7.57
N LEU A 119 22.31 10.56 6.54
CA LEU A 119 23.32 9.57 6.18
C LEU A 119 24.24 9.30 7.38
N PRO A 120 24.39 8.04 7.82
CA PRO A 120 25.23 7.72 8.96
C PRO A 120 26.70 7.99 8.63
N ARG A 121 27.55 8.03 9.64
CA ARG A 121 28.99 8.29 9.46
C ARG A 121 29.73 7.18 8.71
N ASN A 122 29.24 5.94 8.83
CA ASN A 122 29.81 4.77 8.19
C ASN A 122 28.70 3.73 7.93
N VAL A 123 28.88 2.92 6.88
CA VAL A 123 28.00 1.81 6.45
C VAL A 123 27.82 0.75 7.55
N ALA A 124 28.82 0.59 8.44
CA ALA A 124 28.77 -0.36 9.54
C ALA A 124 27.86 0.06 10.72
N PHE A 125 27.29 1.26 10.69
CA PHE A 125 26.31 1.65 11.71
C PHE A 125 25.05 0.78 11.60
N PRO A 126 24.48 0.35 12.75
CA PRO A 126 23.23 -0.40 12.75
C PRO A 126 22.11 0.43 12.11
N LEU A 127 21.17 -0.26 11.49
CA LEU A 127 19.97 0.36 10.94
C LEU A 127 19.08 0.84 12.08
N GLU A 128 18.53 2.04 11.93
CA GLU A 128 17.49 2.52 12.83
C GLU A 128 16.14 1.84 12.49
N PRO A 129 15.18 1.75 13.41
CA PRO A 129 13.88 1.11 13.15
C PRO A 129 13.14 1.68 11.93
N GLU A 130 13.33 2.96 11.64
CA GLU A 130 12.76 3.65 10.47
C GLU A 130 13.39 3.20 9.16
N ASP A 131 14.69 2.89 9.18
CA ASP A 131 15.41 2.35 8.01
C ASP A 131 14.90 0.94 7.67
N GLU A 132 14.60 0.12 8.68
CA GLU A 132 14.02 -1.21 8.47
C GLU A 132 12.62 -1.15 7.85
N VAL A 133 11.82 -0.15 8.23
CA VAL A 133 10.50 0.10 7.62
C VAL A 133 10.67 0.51 6.16
N PHE A 134 11.59 1.44 5.88
CA PHE A 134 11.91 1.85 4.52
C PHE A 134 12.34 0.66 3.65
N LEU A 135 13.27 -0.17 4.15
CA LEU A 135 13.75 -1.34 3.42
C LEU A 135 12.66 -2.39 3.16
N ALA A 136 11.76 -2.62 4.13
CA ALA A 136 10.64 -3.54 3.92
C ALA A 136 9.75 -3.07 2.79
N ILE A 137 9.38 -1.78 2.78
CA ILE A 137 8.58 -1.17 1.72
C ILE A 137 9.35 -1.19 0.38
N ALA A 138 10.64 -0.89 0.40
CA ALA A 138 11.49 -0.88 -0.80
C ALA A 138 11.53 -2.26 -1.49
N LYS A 139 11.71 -3.33 -0.70
CA LYS A 139 11.69 -4.72 -1.21
C LYS A 139 10.36 -5.06 -1.87
N ALA A 140 9.25 -4.72 -1.22
CA ALA A 140 7.94 -4.96 -1.81
C ALA A 140 7.68 -4.10 -3.06
N MET A 141 8.18 -2.86 -3.10
CA MET A 141 8.03 -1.99 -4.26
C MET A 141 8.88 -2.45 -5.45
N GLU A 142 10.08 -2.98 -5.21
CA GLU A 142 10.98 -3.49 -6.26
C GLU A 142 10.35 -4.63 -7.06
N GLU A 143 9.58 -5.51 -6.42
CA GLU A 143 8.81 -6.58 -7.10
C GLU A 143 7.61 -6.04 -7.91
N MET A 144 7.13 -4.82 -7.62
CA MET A 144 6.00 -4.19 -8.29
C MET A 144 6.40 -3.24 -9.42
N VAL A 145 7.65 -2.76 -9.44
CA VAL A 145 8.11 -1.67 -10.29
C VAL A 145 9.45 -2.00 -10.93
N GLU A 146 9.45 -2.19 -12.25
CA GLU A 146 10.65 -2.59 -13.00
C GLU A 146 11.71 -1.48 -13.11
N ASP A 147 11.30 -0.21 -13.30
CA ASP A 147 12.26 0.89 -13.42
C ASP A 147 12.79 1.31 -12.03
N PRO A 148 14.10 1.25 -11.79
CA PRO A 148 14.67 1.50 -10.47
C PRO A 148 14.54 2.97 -10.02
N ILE A 149 14.45 3.92 -10.96
CA ILE A 149 14.32 5.34 -10.65
C ILE A 149 12.88 5.63 -10.23
N GLU A 150 11.91 5.12 -10.98
CA GLU A 150 10.49 5.17 -10.60
C GLU A 150 10.25 4.46 -9.26
N CYS A 151 10.85 3.28 -9.08
CA CYS A 151 10.77 2.53 -7.82
C CYS A 151 11.30 3.37 -6.65
N TYR A 152 12.48 3.97 -6.77
CA TYR A 152 13.04 4.85 -5.73
C TYR A 152 12.07 5.97 -5.34
N TRP A 153 11.56 6.70 -6.34
CA TRP A 153 10.67 7.84 -6.08
C TRP A 153 9.35 7.40 -5.47
N LEU A 154 8.80 6.26 -5.91
CA LEU A 154 7.60 5.67 -5.31
C LEU A 154 7.82 5.30 -3.85
N VAL A 155 8.92 4.61 -3.51
CA VAL A 155 9.26 4.27 -2.13
C VAL A 155 9.41 5.53 -1.28
N SER A 156 10.23 6.49 -1.73
CA SER A 156 10.55 7.71 -1.00
C SER A 156 9.28 8.54 -0.73
N CYS A 157 8.45 8.75 -1.75
CA CYS A 157 7.20 9.50 -1.60
C CYS A 157 6.13 8.75 -0.80
N PHE A 158 6.03 7.42 -0.92
CA PHE A 158 5.10 6.62 -0.13
C PHE A 158 5.46 6.65 1.35
N VAL A 159 6.73 6.42 1.70
CA VAL A 159 7.22 6.52 3.08
C VAL A 159 7.02 7.94 3.63
N ASN A 160 7.30 8.97 2.83
CA ASN A 160 7.03 10.35 3.22
C ASN A 160 5.54 10.60 3.48
N GLN A 161 4.63 10.04 2.67
CA GLN A 161 3.19 10.15 2.88
C GLN A 161 2.77 9.52 4.22
N LEU A 162 3.35 8.36 4.59
CA LEU A 162 3.11 7.71 5.88
C LEU A 162 3.59 8.59 7.05
N ASN A 163 4.79 9.17 6.92
CA ASN A 163 5.44 9.97 7.97
C ASN A 163 4.94 11.42 8.08
N SER A 164 4.21 11.90 7.08
CA SER A 164 3.60 13.24 7.06
C SER A 164 2.07 13.14 7.14
N LYS A 165 1.41 12.97 5.99
CA LYS A 165 -0.05 12.98 5.84
C LYS A 165 -0.77 11.99 6.77
N HIS A 166 -0.20 10.81 7.00
CA HIS A 166 -0.86 9.75 7.77
C HIS A 166 -0.32 9.55 9.19
N LYS A 167 0.68 10.33 9.63
CA LYS A 167 1.39 10.12 10.91
C LYS A 167 0.45 9.94 12.10
N ASP A 168 -0.47 10.88 12.31
CA ASP A 168 -1.38 10.86 13.45
C ASP A 168 -2.44 9.76 13.32
N SER A 169 -2.87 9.47 12.09
CA SER A 169 -3.86 8.41 11.82
C SER A 169 -3.27 7.03 12.07
N LEU A 170 -2.01 6.79 11.67
CA LEU A 170 -1.31 5.51 11.86
C LEU A 170 -1.19 5.14 13.34
N GLN A 171 -0.93 6.11 14.22
CA GLN A 171 -0.86 5.91 15.67
C GLN A 171 -2.19 5.44 16.28
N GLN A 172 -3.32 5.77 15.65
CA GLN A 172 -4.65 5.41 16.14
C GLN A 172 -5.14 4.05 15.62
N LEU A 173 -4.51 3.49 14.57
CA LEU A 173 -4.99 2.28 13.92
C LEU A 173 -5.10 1.04 14.84
N PRO A 174 -4.21 0.79 15.82
CA PRO A 174 -4.40 -0.31 16.76
C PRO A 174 -5.74 -0.25 17.51
N LYS A 175 -6.14 0.96 17.94
CA LYS A 175 -7.42 1.17 18.63
C LYS A 175 -8.59 1.00 17.67
N VAL A 176 -8.46 1.49 16.43
CA VAL A 176 -9.48 1.34 15.40
C VAL A 176 -9.65 -0.14 14.99
N LEU A 177 -8.57 -0.91 14.97
CA LEU A 177 -8.61 -2.36 14.77
C LEU A 177 -9.41 -3.06 15.86
N GLU A 178 -9.15 -2.74 17.12
CA GLU A 178 -9.92 -3.31 18.23
C GLU A 178 -11.42 -3.00 18.10
N GLN A 179 -11.76 -1.77 17.68
CA GLN A 179 -13.16 -1.37 17.46
C GLN A 179 -13.84 -2.18 16.37
N TYR A 180 -13.22 -2.31 15.19
CA TYR A 180 -13.83 -3.05 14.08
C TYR A 180 -13.83 -4.56 14.33
N LEU A 181 -12.80 -5.11 14.97
CA LEU A 181 -12.80 -6.52 15.36
C LEU A 181 -13.92 -6.82 16.37
N ASN A 182 -14.22 -5.89 17.29
CA ASN A 182 -15.35 -6.04 18.21
C ASN A 182 -16.70 -6.12 17.49
N ILE A 183 -16.86 -5.34 16.41
CA ILE A 183 -18.08 -5.29 15.61
C ILE A 183 -18.22 -6.58 14.79
N GLU A 184 -17.15 -7.02 14.13
CA GLU A 184 -17.17 -8.20 13.26
C GLU A 184 -17.18 -9.53 14.03
N ASP A 185 -16.37 -9.63 15.09
CA ASP A 185 -16.28 -10.84 15.91
C ASP A 185 -15.80 -10.56 17.34
N ASN A 186 -16.75 -10.17 18.20
CA ASN A 186 -16.49 -9.97 19.62
C ASN A 186 -15.88 -11.23 20.30
N ARG A 187 -16.27 -12.44 19.89
CA ARG A 187 -15.74 -13.67 20.53
C ARG A 187 -14.25 -13.83 20.27
N LEU A 188 -13.81 -13.57 19.04
CA LEU A 188 -12.39 -13.57 18.69
C LEU A 188 -11.63 -12.48 19.46
N LEU A 189 -12.18 -11.27 19.56
CA LEU A 189 -11.56 -10.20 20.35
C LEU A 189 -11.41 -10.59 21.83
N MET A 190 -12.46 -11.17 22.43
CA MET A 190 -12.41 -11.60 23.83
C MET A 190 -11.38 -12.70 24.06
N HIS A 191 -11.20 -13.62 23.10
CA HIS A 191 -10.12 -14.62 23.15
C HIS A 191 -8.73 -13.98 23.13
N LEU A 192 -8.50 -13.02 22.22
CA LEU A 192 -7.23 -12.29 22.15
C LEU A 192 -6.94 -11.51 23.45
N LYS A 193 -7.97 -10.91 24.06
CA LYS A 193 -7.84 -10.24 25.37
C LYS A 193 -7.54 -11.22 26.49
N ALA A 194 -8.23 -12.36 26.53
CA ALA A 194 -7.99 -13.40 27.54
C ALA A 194 -6.56 -13.97 27.47
N CYS A 195 -5.99 -14.05 26.27
CA CYS A 195 -4.60 -14.46 26.06
C CYS A 195 -3.57 -13.33 26.26
N ALA A 196 -4.00 -12.11 26.61
CA ALA A 196 -3.17 -10.89 26.62
C ALA A 196 -2.41 -10.65 25.29
N ALA A 197 -2.99 -11.07 24.17
CA ALA A 197 -2.37 -11.00 22.84
C ALA A 197 -2.54 -9.64 22.17
N MET A 198 -3.56 -8.85 22.54
CA MET A 198 -3.87 -7.57 21.89
C MET A 198 -2.70 -6.57 21.92
N SER A 199 -1.89 -6.55 22.97
CA SER A 199 -0.71 -5.67 23.06
C SER A 199 0.53 -6.21 22.34
N LYS A 200 0.52 -7.48 21.91
CA LYS A 200 1.63 -8.16 21.23
C LYS A 200 1.36 -8.44 19.75
N LEU A 201 0.21 -8.01 19.21
CA LEU A 201 -0.05 -8.13 17.77
C LEU A 201 1.02 -7.38 16.97
N PRO A 202 1.36 -7.85 15.74
CA PRO A 202 2.44 -7.28 14.95
C PRO A 202 2.02 -5.96 14.27
N TYR A 203 1.68 -4.94 15.07
CA TYR A 203 1.20 -3.64 14.58
C TYR A 203 2.23 -2.91 13.72
N ASP A 204 3.52 -3.08 14.00
CA ASP A 204 4.58 -2.47 13.19
C ASP A 204 4.62 -3.09 11.78
N LEU A 205 4.38 -4.40 11.66
CA LEU A 205 4.24 -5.08 10.36
C LEU A 205 3.02 -4.56 9.59
N TRP A 206 1.87 -4.42 10.27
CA TRP A 206 0.61 -4.04 9.62
C TRP A 206 0.53 -2.55 9.28
N PHE A 207 1.01 -1.68 10.17
CA PHE A 207 0.72 -0.24 10.12
C PHE A 207 1.93 0.64 9.84
N LYS A 208 3.16 0.19 10.15
CA LYS A 208 4.38 0.91 9.73
C LYS A 208 4.90 0.37 8.40
N LYS A 209 5.05 -0.95 8.29
CA LYS A 209 5.50 -1.64 7.06
C LYS A 209 4.35 -1.83 6.05
N CYS A 210 3.12 -1.46 6.42
CA CYS A 210 1.94 -1.57 5.56
C CYS A 210 1.78 -2.96 4.91
N PHE A 211 2.04 -4.03 5.68
CA PHE A 211 2.05 -5.43 5.25
C PHE A 211 3.17 -5.85 4.27
N ALA A 212 4.18 -5.00 4.03
CA ALA A 212 5.37 -5.42 3.31
C ALA A 212 6.09 -6.56 4.02
N GLY A 213 6.35 -7.65 3.29
CA GLY A 213 6.89 -8.91 3.83
C GLY A 213 5.86 -9.79 4.57
N CYS A 214 4.58 -9.40 4.58
CA CYS A 214 3.48 -10.20 5.16
C CYS A 214 2.56 -10.76 4.07
N LEU A 215 2.21 -9.94 3.08
CA LEU A 215 1.38 -10.30 1.94
C LEU A 215 2.23 -10.34 0.65
N PRO A 216 1.92 -11.22 -0.32
CA PRO A 216 2.56 -11.24 -1.62
C PRO A 216 2.26 -9.94 -2.37
N GLU A 217 3.21 -9.47 -3.16
CA GLU A 217 3.17 -8.17 -3.81
C GLU A 217 2.01 -8.04 -4.82
N SER A 218 1.65 -9.17 -5.45
CA SER A 218 0.49 -9.29 -6.33
C SER A 218 -0.83 -8.90 -5.64
N SER A 219 -1.00 -9.25 -4.37
CA SER A 219 -2.15 -8.86 -3.54
C SER A 219 -1.92 -7.50 -2.87
N LEU A 220 -0.71 -7.24 -2.38
CA LEU A 220 -0.36 -6.05 -1.59
C LEU A 220 -0.53 -4.75 -2.37
N GLN A 221 -0.20 -4.73 -3.67
CA GLN A 221 -0.38 -3.55 -4.52
C GLN A 221 -1.84 -3.05 -4.52
N ARG A 222 -2.84 -3.94 -4.36
CA ARG A 222 -4.26 -3.54 -4.29
C ARG A 222 -4.62 -2.87 -2.97
N VAL A 223 -3.90 -3.17 -1.90
CA VAL A 223 -3.99 -2.45 -0.62
C VAL A 223 -3.33 -1.09 -0.77
N TRP A 224 -2.14 -1.04 -1.39
CA TRP A 224 -1.40 0.21 -1.59
C TRP A 224 -2.09 1.17 -2.57
N ASP A 225 -2.87 0.68 -3.55
CA ASP A 225 -3.79 1.50 -4.36
C ASP A 225 -4.69 2.38 -3.46
N LYS A 226 -5.15 1.84 -2.31
CA LYS A 226 -6.02 2.55 -1.34
C LYS A 226 -5.25 3.48 -0.41
N VAL A 227 -4.05 3.07 0.02
CA VAL A 227 -3.20 3.91 0.88
C VAL A 227 -2.72 5.14 0.10
N ILE A 228 -2.20 4.95 -1.11
CA ILE A 228 -1.69 6.02 -1.97
C ILE A 228 -2.80 7.02 -2.33
N SER A 229 -4.02 6.53 -2.59
CA SER A 229 -5.21 7.37 -2.81
C SER A 229 -5.80 7.97 -1.54
N GLY A 230 -5.14 7.83 -0.39
CA GLY A 230 -5.35 8.62 0.82
C GLY A 230 -6.04 7.92 1.99
N SER A 231 -6.27 6.61 1.94
CA SER A 231 -6.89 5.87 3.04
C SER A 231 -5.90 4.91 3.71
N CYS A 232 -5.30 5.31 4.83
CA CYS A 232 -4.55 4.39 5.68
C CYS A 232 -5.45 3.45 6.51
N LYS A 233 -6.76 3.76 6.64
CA LYS A 233 -7.72 2.91 7.35
C LYS A 233 -7.91 1.53 6.72
N ILE A 234 -7.67 1.39 5.41
CA ILE A 234 -7.69 0.07 4.74
C ILE A 234 -6.81 -0.95 5.46
N LEU A 235 -5.67 -0.52 6.03
CA LEU A 235 -4.74 -1.40 6.73
C LEU A 235 -5.41 -2.09 7.93
N VAL A 236 -6.33 -1.39 8.61
CA VAL A 236 -7.11 -1.98 9.71
C VAL A 236 -7.98 -3.11 9.20
N PHE A 237 -8.68 -2.92 8.08
CA PHE A 237 -9.59 -3.92 7.55
C PHE A 237 -8.85 -5.13 6.98
N VAL A 238 -7.63 -4.94 6.45
CA VAL A 238 -6.75 -6.07 6.08
C VAL A 238 -6.36 -6.88 7.31
N ALA A 239 -5.95 -6.22 8.41
CA ALA A 239 -5.63 -6.93 9.65
C ALA A 239 -6.84 -7.62 10.27
N VAL A 240 -8.02 -6.98 10.29
CA VAL A 240 -9.28 -7.60 10.74
C VAL A 240 -9.60 -8.84 9.90
N GLU A 241 -9.53 -8.73 8.57
CA GLU A 241 -9.85 -9.86 7.69
C GLU A 241 -8.85 -11.01 7.83
N ILE A 242 -7.56 -10.74 8.08
CA ILE A 242 -6.57 -11.78 8.43
C ILE A 242 -7.02 -12.51 9.71
N LEU A 243 -7.41 -11.78 10.76
CA LEU A 243 -7.86 -12.35 12.02
C LEU A 243 -9.13 -13.20 11.83
N LEU A 244 -10.10 -12.72 11.05
CA LEU A 244 -11.34 -13.43 10.74
C LEU A 244 -11.07 -14.69 9.91
N THR A 245 -10.23 -14.59 8.89
CA THR A 245 -9.88 -15.72 8.00
C THR A 245 -9.22 -16.85 8.79
N PHE A 246 -8.32 -16.52 9.73
CA PHE A 246 -7.62 -17.50 10.54
C PHE A 246 -8.22 -17.72 11.94
N LYS A 247 -9.47 -17.27 12.17
CA LYS A 247 -10.16 -17.35 13.47
C LYS A 247 -10.03 -18.71 14.14
N MET A 248 -10.35 -19.79 13.42
CA MET A 248 -10.34 -21.15 13.99
C MET A 248 -8.94 -21.55 14.45
N LYS A 249 -7.89 -21.14 13.71
CA LYS A 249 -6.51 -21.40 14.08
C LYS A 249 -6.10 -20.55 15.29
N ILE A 250 -6.48 -19.28 15.33
CA ILE A 250 -6.16 -18.34 16.42
C ILE A 250 -6.84 -18.76 17.73
N ILE A 251 -8.11 -19.17 17.69
CA ILE A 251 -8.85 -19.64 18.88
C ILE A 251 -8.20 -20.91 19.48
N ALA A 252 -7.56 -21.75 18.66
CA ALA A 252 -6.83 -22.92 19.15
C ALA A 252 -5.49 -22.59 19.83
N LEU A 253 -5.01 -21.33 19.74
CA LEU A 253 -3.78 -20.88 20.37
C LEU A 253 -4.10 -20.14 21.68
N ASN A 254 -3.43 -20.55 22.76
CA ASN A 254 -3.68 -20.05 24.13
C ASN A 254 -2.54 -19.18 24.70
N SER A 255 -1.62 -18.71 23.85
CA SER A 255 -0.49 -17.86 24.26
C SER A 255 -0.33 -16.72 23.28
N ALA A 256 -0.11 -15.51 23.81
CA ALA A 256 0.13 -14.31 23.02
C ALA A 256 1.31 -14.49 22.05
N GLU A 257 2.40 -15.10 22.50
CA GLU A 257 3.60 -15.33 21.69
C GLU A 257 3.30 -16.22 20.48
N LYS A 258 2.56 -17.32 20.68
CA LYS A 258 2.18 -18.23 19.59
C LYS A 258 1.25 -17.56 18.59
N ILE A 259 0.34 -16.72 19.07
CA ILE A 259 -0.58 -15.94 18.21
C ILE A 259 0.22 -14.94 17.37
N THR A 260 1.12 -14.17 17.99
CA THR A 260 1.97 -13.19 17.29
C THR A 260 2.85 -13.89 16.25
N GLN A 261 3.56 -14.96 16.62
CA GLN A 261 4.44 -15.70 15.70
C GLN A 261 3.68 -16.25 14.49
N PHE A 262 2.45 -16.72 14.70
CA PHE A 262 1.58 -17.17 13.61
C PHE A 262 1.18 -16.00 12.69
N LEU A 263 0.80 -14.86 13.25
CA LEU A 263 0.37 -13.68 12.48
C LEU A 263 1.52 -12.98 11.74
N GLU A 264 2.75 -13.14 12.21
CA GLU A 264 3.96 -12.71 11.49
C GLU A 264 4.26 -13.60 10.28
N ASN A 265 3.73 -14.83 10.24
CA ASN A 265 4.03 -15.86 9.24
C ASN A 265 2.76 -16.54 8.73
N ILE A 266 1.78 -15.75 8.28
CA ILE A 266 0.50 -16.28 7.80
C ILE A 266 0.67 -17.12 6.51
N PRO A 267 -0.20 -18.13 6.29
CA PRO A 267 -0.28 -18.83 5.01
C PRO A 267 -0.54 -17.89 3.83
N GLN A 268 0.12 -18.15 2.70
CA GLN A 268 0.15 -17.28 1.52
C GLN A 268 -0.86 -17.67 0.43
N ASP A 269 -1.58 -18.78 0.60
CA ASP A 269 -2.49 -19.38 -0.39
C ASP A 269 -3.81 -18.61 -0.58
N ASN A 270 -4.25 -17.86 0.43
CA ASN A 270 -5.56 -17.18 0.43
C ASN A 270 -5.50 -15.65 0.47
N THR A 271 -4.32 -15.07 0.22
CA THR A 271 -4.08 -13.63 0.41
C THR A 271 -4.91 -12.76 -0.53
N ASP A 272 -5.19 -13.23 -1.75
CA ASP A 272 -6.05 -12.49 -2.68
C ASP A 272 -7.50 -12.39 -2.23
N ALA A 273 -8.02 -13.46 -1.62
CA ALA A 273 -9.36 -13.48 -1.04
C ALA A 273 -9.43 -12.59 0.20
N ILE A 274 -8.40 -12.63 1.06
CA ILE A 274 -8.27 -11.75 2.23
C ILE A 274 -8.32 -10.28 1.79
N VAL A 275 -7.48 -9.87 0.84
CA VAL A 275 -7.46 -8.47 0.38
C VAL A 275 -8.79 -8.05 -0.23
N SER A 276 -9.45 -8.93 -1.00
CA SER A 276 -10.75 -8.60 -1.61
C SER A 276 -11.83 -8.39 -0.56
N LYS A 277 -11.95 -9.30 0.41
CA LYS A 277 -12.90 -9.17 1.53
C LYS A 277 -12.59 -7.97 2.42
N ALA A 278 -11.31 -7.71 2.69
CA ALA A 278 -10.88 -6.54 3.46
C ALA A 278 -11.30 -5.22 2.79
N VAL A 279 -11.19 -5.13 1.46
CA VAL A 279 -11.66 -3.96 0.70
C VAL A 279 -13.18 -3.81 0.78
N ASP A 280 -13.93 -4.90 0.69
CA ASP A 280 -15.40 -4.86 0.81
C ASP A 280 -15.85 -4.49 2.23
N LEU A 281 -15.16 -5.01 3.25
CA LEU A 281 -15.38 -4.68 4.65
C LEU A 281 -15.07 -3.19 4.90
N TRP A 282 -13.94 -2.70 4.40
CA TRP A 282 -13.59 -1.28 4.47
C TRP A 282 -14.65 -0.39 3.84
N ARG A 283 -15.16 -0.74 2.64
CA ARG A 283 -16.22 0.02 1.97
C ARG A 283 -17.52 0.04 2.76
N THR A 284 -17.90 -1.11 3.33
CA THR A 284 -19.11 -1.25 4.14
C THR A 284 -19.08 -0.32 5.35
N HIS A 285 -17.93 -0.22 6.02
CA HIS A 285 -17.78 0.56 7.25
C HIS A 285 -17.42 2.03 7.04
N CYS A 286 -16.74 2.37 5.94
CA CYS A 286 -16.25 3.73 5.70
C CYS A 286 -17.03 4.51 4.64
N GLY A 287 -17.90 3.86 3.85
CA GLY A 287 -18.71 4.51 2.82
C GLY A 287 -17.89 5.29 1.79
N THR A 288 -17.40 4.66 0.73
CA THR A 288 -16.79 5.41 -0.39
C THR A 288 -17.83 6.31 -1.06
N PRO A 289 -17.56 7.62 -1.28
CA PRO A 289 -18.46 8.50 -2.01
C PRO A 289 -18.80 7.92 -3.39
N ALA A 290 -20.07 8.01 -3.78
CA ALA A 290 -20.47 7.68 -5.15
C ALA A 290 -19.85 8.69 -6.12
N HIS A 291 -19.34 8.20 -7.25
CA HIS A 291 -18.90 9.07 -8.34
C HIS A 291 -20.14 9.79 -8.90
N SER A 292 -20.18 11.11 -8.83
CA SER A 292 -20.99 11.89 -9.76
C SER A 292 -20.38 11.71 -11.15
N VAL A 293 -21.19 11.19 -12.07
CA VAL A 293 -20.92 11.11 -13.51
C VAL A 293 -21.01 12.52 -14.09
#